data_AF-A0A7V9ERI7-F1
#
_entry.id   AF-A0A7V9ERI7-F1
#
_cell.length_a   1.000
_cell.length_b   1.000
_cell.length_c   1.000
_cell.angle_alpha   90.00
_cell.angle_beta   90.00
_cell.angle_gamma   90.00
#
_symmetry.space_group_name_H-M   'P 1'
#
loop_
_entity.id
_entity.type
_entity.pdbx_description
1 polymer ?
#
loop_
_entity_poly.entity_id
_entity_poly.type
_entity_poly.pdbx_seq_one_letter_code
_entity_poly.pdbx_strand_id
1 'polypeptide(L)' 'PPVSDPEEPLQIDSLGLIRLVSFMESDCGIRVEDEELVAENFATLRSLGELIEKKSQGAEKAS' A
#
# COMPACT_ATOMS: atom_id res chain seq x y z
N PRO A 1 -7.65 -3.49 -17.99
CA PRO A 1 -6.35 -3.18 -18.63
C PRO A 1 -5.20 -3.68 -17.75
N PRO A 2 -4.13 -4.24 -18.32
CA PRO A 2 -2.90 -4.43 -17.55
C PRO A 2 -2.42 -3.07 -17.06
N VAL A 3 -1.89 -3.00 -15.84
CA VAL A 3 -1.18 -1.80 -15.39
C VAL A 3 0.13 -1.77 -16.18
N SER A 4 0.21 -0.86 -17.15
CA SER A 4 1.35 -0.78 -18.06
C SER A 4 2.52 -0.02 -17.45
N ASP A 5 2.25 0.86 -16.49
CA ASP A 5 3.24 1.70 -15.84
C ASP A 5 2.97 1.78 -14.32
N PRO A 6 3.92 1.36 -13.45
CA PRO A 6 3.76 1.46 -12.01
C PRO A 6 3.81 2.90 -11.47
N GLU A 7 4.22 3.87 -12.30
CA GLU A 7 4.20 5.30 -11.98
C GLU A 7 2.83 5.96 -12.24
N GLU A 8 1.92 5.27 -12.93
CA GLU A 8 0.60 5.84 -13.23
C GLU A 8 -0.25 5.98 -11.95
N PRO A 9 -1.02 7.07 -11.81
CA PRO A 9 -1.92 7.24 -10.69
C PRO A 9 -2.97 6.15 -10.60
N LEU A 10 -3.15 5.57 -9.41
CA LEU A 10 -4.11 4.48 -9.19
C LEU A 10 -5.58 4.91 -9.28
N GLN A 11 -5.85 6.23 -9.24
CA GLN A 11 -7.21 6.81 -9.30
C GLN A 11 -8.19 6.13 -8.33
N ILE A 12 -7.73 5.86 -7.11
CA ILE A 12 -8.51 5.19 -6.07
C ILE A 12 -9.40 6.21 -5.36
N ASP A 13 -10.68 5.88 -5.22
CA ASP A 13 -11.62 6.62 -4.39
C ASP A 13 -11.53 6.18 -2.91
N SER A 14 -12.24 6.88 -2.03
CA SER A 14 -12.21 6.58 -0.58
C SER A 14 -12.63 5.14 -0.26
N LEU A 15 -13.56 4.56 -1.02
CA LEU A 15 -14.01 3.19 -0.79
C LEU A 15 -12.99 2.16 -1.29
N GLY A 16 -12.36 2.42 -2.44
CA GLY A 16 -11.26 1.64 -2.97
C GLY A 16 -10.06 1.64 -2.03
N LEU A 17 -9.76 2.77 -1.39
CA LEU A 17 -8.68 2.88 -0.41
C LEU A 17 -8.93 1.96 0.79
N ILE A 18 -10.13 2.01 1.38
CA ILE A 18 -10.48 1.14 2.52
C ILE A 18 -10.41 -0.34 2.14
N ARG A 19 -10.87 -0.73 0.95
CA ARG A 19 -10.75 -2.11 0.48
C ARG A 19 -9.30 -2.54 0.27
N LEU A 20 -8.46 -1.66 -0.26
CA LEU A 20 -7.05 -1.93 -0.48
C LEU A 20 -6.31 -2.12 0.85
N VAL A 21 -6.55 -1.23 1.83
CA VAL A 21 -5.99 -1.36 3.19
C VAL A 21 -6.46 -2.68 3.82
N SER A 22 -7.75 -2.99 3.74
CA SER A 22 -8.28 -4.26 4.26
C SER A 22 -7.62 -5.49 3.62
N PHE A 23 -7.36 -5.46 2.31
CA PHE A 23 -6.63 -6.53 1.62
C PHE A 23 -5.18 -6.64 2.10
N MET A 24 -4.48 -5.51 2.24
CA MET A 24 -3.10 -5.50 2.77
C MET A 24 -3.03 -6.11 4.18
N GLU A 25 -4.00 -5.81 5.04
CA GLU A 25 -4.02 -6.34 6.41
C GLU A 25 -4.40 -7.83 6.46
N SER A 26 -5.42 -8.24 5.71
CA SER A 26 -5.98 -9.59 5.81
C SER A 26 -5.29 -10.63 4.93
N ASP A 27 -4.96 -10.28 3.68
CA ASP A 27 -4.33 -11.19 2.73
C ASP A 27 -2.80 -11.09 2.76
N CYS A 28 -2.23 -9.90 3.00
CA CYS A 28 -0.77 -9.71 3.04
C CYS A 28 -0.19 -9.68 4.46
N GLY A 29 -1.01 -9.57 5.51
CA GLY A 29 -0.56 -9.47 6.90
C GLY A 29 0.18 -8.16 7.23
N ILE A 30 0.01 -7.12 6.41
CA ILE A 30 0.65 -5.82 6.57
C ILE A 30 -0.31 -4.87 7.26
N ARG A 31 0.04 -4.46 8.47
CA ARG A 31 -0.72 -3.44 9.22
C ARG A 31 -0.37 -2.04 8.72
N VAL A 32 -1.39 -1.29 8.32
CA VAL A 32 -1.27 0.11 7.89
C VAL A 32 -1.72 1.01 9.05
N GLU A 33 -0.83 1.85 9.55
CA GLU A 33 -1.15 2.78 10.64
C GLU A 33 -1.85 4.03 10.09
N ASP A 34 -2.62 4.73 10.93
CA ASP A 34 -3.36 5.94 10.53
C ASP A 34 -2.46 7.02 9.92
N GLU A 35 -1.23 7.16 10.41
CA GLU A 35 -0.23 8.11 9.90
C GLU A 35 0.26 7.76 8.48
N GLU A 36 0.08 6.50 8.06
CA GLU A 36 0.46 5.99 6.75
C GLU A 36 -0.71 6.04 5.76
N LEU A 37 -1.93 6.33 6.22
CA LEU A 37 -3.13 6.57 5.39
C LEU A 37 -3.10 7.96 4.72
N VAL A 38 -1.99 8.27 4.08
CA VAL A 38 -1.77 9.51 3.33
C VAL A 38 -1.79 9.24 1.84
N ALA A 39 -2.31 10.21 1.07
CA ALA A 39 -2.48 10.07 -0.39
C ALA A 39 -1.20 9.68 -1.13
N GLU A 40 -0.03 10.09 -0.64
CA GLU A 40 1.27 9.79 -1.23
C GLU A 40 1.58 8.28 -1.26
N ASN A 41 1.26 7.55 -0.19
CA ASN A 41 1.49 6.10 -0.10
C ASN A 41 0.61 5.29 -1.07
N PHE A 42 -0.50 5.87 -1.51
CA PHE A 42 -1.49 5.22 -2.39
C PHE A 42 -1.60 5.90 -3.75
N ALA A 43 -0.65 6.78 -4.09
CA ALA A 43 -0.69 7.54 -5.34
C ALA A 43 -0.47 6.63 -6.55
N THR A 44 0.52 5.74 -6.47
CA THR A 44 0.96 4.85 -7.57
C THR A 44 1.27 3.45 -7.05
N LEU A 45 1.42 2.47 -7.94
CA LEU A 45 1.89 1.15 -7.54
C LEU A 45 3.30 1.17 -6.97
N ARG A 46 4.17 2.07 -7.45
CA ARG A 46 5.52 2.22 -6.89
C ARG A 46 5.48 2.66 -5.43
N SER A 47 4.77 3.74 -5.11
CA SER A 47 4.67 4.25 -3.75
C SER A 47 4.08 3.21 -2.79
N LEU A 48 3.09 2.45 -3.25
CA LEU A 48 2.51 1.36 -2.49
C LEU A 48 3.50 0.22 -2.25
N GLY A 49 4.28 -0.14 -3.28
CA GLY A 49 5.35 -1.12 -3.17
C GLY A 49 6.43 -0.71 -2.16
N GLU A 50 6.82 0.57 -2.15
CA GLU A 50 7.77 1.11 -1.18
C GLU A 50 7.25 1.05 0.26
N LEU A 51 5.95 1.32 0.47
CA LEU A 51 5.31 1.17 1.79
C LEU A 51 5.38 -0.29 2.26
N ILE A 52 5.00 -1.23 1.38
CA ILE A 52 5.01 -2.67 1.66
C ILE A 52 6.43 -3.17 1.96
N GLU A 53 7.42 -2.73 1.21
CA GLU A 53 8.82 -3.12 1.42
C GLU A 53 9.34 -2.61 2.77
N LYS A 54 9.06 -1.35 3.13
CA LYS A 54 9.43 -0.78 4.44
C LYS A 54 8.84 -1.58 5.60
N LYS A 55 7.58 -2.01 5.47
CA LYS A 55 6.89 -2.84 6.48
C LYS A 55 7.50 -4.23 6.59
N SER A 56 7.83 -4.84 5.45
CA SER A 56 8.39 -6.19 5.40
C SER A 56 9.82 -6.23 5.98
N GLN A 57 10.64 -5.23 5.68
CA GLN A 57 12.00 -5.11 6.24
C GLN A 57 12.00 -4.73 7.73
N GLY A 58 10.99 -3.97 8.19
CA GLY A 58 10.79 -3.66 9.61
C GLY A 58 10.41 -4.90 10.44
N ALA A 59 9.65 -5.84 9.87
CA ALA A 59 9.27 -7.08 10.52
C ALA A 59 10.46 -8.06 10.69
N GLU A 60 11.40 -8.09 9.73
CA GLU A 60 12.58 -8.97 9.78
C GLU A 60 13.64 -8.50 10.80
N LYS A 61 13.76 -7.18 11.05
CA LYS A 61 14.72 -6.64 12.04
C LYS A 61 14.25 -6.70 13.50
N ALA A 62 13.01 -7.08 13.74
CA ALA A 62 12.42 -7.20 15.08
C ALA A 62 12.29 -8.65 15.58
N SER A 63 12.83 -9.64 14.84
CA SER A 63 12.86 -11.07 15.21
C SER A 63 14.27 -11.55 15.55
#